data_AF-A0A6J6A5S9-F1
#
_entry.id   AF-A0A6J6A5S9-F1
#
_cell.length_a   1.000
_cell.length_b   1.000
_cell.length_c   1.000
_cell.angle_alpha   90.00
_cell.angle_beta   90.00
_cell.angle_gamma   90.00
#
_symmetry.space_group_name_H-M   'P 1'
#
loop_
_entity.id
_entity.type
_entity.pdbx_description
1 polymer ?
#
loop_
_entity_poly.entity_id
_entity_poly.type
_entity_poly.pdbx_seq_one_letter_code
_entity_poly.pdbx_strand_id
1 'polypeptide(L)'
;MTSLVHLARRFATSLTGREPAAAERDWAHAQLLVEEAALWDRMVVQDRRHSLLVARRFEQLAVNPSREALAAALLHDIGKTAAGMGTWARVLATVVGPRTSRFRQYHDHERIGAELLRSAGSHPATVELVLGRGPLAATLRSADNV
;
A
#
# COMPACT_ATOMS: atom_id res chain seq x y z
N MET A 1 2.55 25.72 -4.93
CA MET A 1 1.91 25.52 -6.25
C MET A 1 2.56 24.33 -6.91
N THR A 2 1.92 23.16 -6.88
CA THR A 2 2.42 21.94 -7.52
C THR A 2 2.32 22.11 -9.03
N SER A 3 3.45 22.30 -9.70
CA SER A 3 3.50 22.42 -11.16
C SER A 3 2.92 21.16 -11.82
N LEU A 4 2.11 21.33 -12.87
CA LEU A 4 1.59 20.25 -13.71
C LEU A 4 2.69 19.31 -14.21
N VAL A 5 3.92 19.79 -14.34
CA VAL A 5 5.11 19.00 -14.69
C VAL A 5 5.50 18.02 -13.58
N HIS A 6 5.32 18.39 -12.31
CA HIS A 6 5.60 17.52 -11.17
C HIS A 6 4.55 16.40 -11.06
N LEU A 7 3.27 16.73 -11.25
CA LEU A 7 2.19 15.74 -11.33
C LEU A 7 2.35 14.83 -12.54
N ALA A 8 2.70 15.35 -13.72
CA ALA A 8 2.91 14.57 -14.93
C ALA A 8 4.16 13.66 -14.81
N ARG A 9 5.24 14.13 -14.19
CA ARG A 9 6.42 13.29 -13.91
C ARG A 9 6.10 12.19 -12.89
N ARG A 10 5.35 12.51 -11.83
CA ARG A 10 4.92 11.54 -10.82
C ARG A 10 3.97 10.49 -11.41
N PHE A 11 3.08 10.92 -12.31
CA PHE A 11 2.22 10.05 -13.10
C PHE A 11 3.00 9.19 -14.10
N ALA A 12 3.99 9.75 -14.81
CA ALA A 12 4.84 8.99 -15.71
C ALA A 12 5.70 7.94 -14.97
N THR A 13 6.21 8.25 -13.77
CA THR A 13 6.88 7.27 -12.91
C THR A 13 5.92 6.22 -12.37
N SER A 14 4.65 6.57 -12.09
CA SER A 14 3.63 5.59 -11.66
C SER A 14 3.13 4.69 -12.80
N LEU A 15 3.40 5.06 -14.06
CA LEU A 15 3.11 4.26 -15.25
C LEU A 15 4.25 3.33 -15.67
N THR A 16 5.42 3.39 -15.03
CA THR A 16 6.49 2.44 -15.33
C THR A 16 6.13 1.05 -14.79
N GLY A 17 5.76 0.13 -15.68
CA GLY A 17 5.50 -1.29 -15.35
C GLY A 17 6.77 -2.09 -15.04
N ARG A 18 7.88 -1.43 -14.67
CA ARG A 18 9.15 -2.08 -14.38
C ARG A 18 9.15 -2.56 -12.93
N GLU A 19 9.39 -3.86 -12.77
CA GLU A 19 9.50 -4.51 -11.46
C GLU A 19 10.47 -3.77 -10.52
N PRO A 20 10.23 -3.80 -9.19
CA PRO A 20 11.22 -3.36 -8.21
C PRO A 20 12.54 -4.09 -8.39
N ALA A 21 13.66 -3.41 -8.07
CA ALA A 21 14.97 -4.03 -8.16
C ALA A 21 15.05 -5.27 -7.24
N ALA A 22 15.90 -6.25 -7.57
CA ALA A 22 16.01 -7.48 -6.79
C ALA A 22 16.28 -7.19 -5.30
N ALA A 23 17.24 -6.31 -4.99
CA ALA A 23 17.55 -5.91 -3.62
C ALA A 23 16.37 -5.25 -2.88
N GLU A 24 15.48 -4.54 -3.58
CA GLU A 24 14.27 -3.96 -2.98
C GLU A 24 13.24 -5.05 -2.67
N ARG A 25 13.07 -6.02 -3.59
CA ARG A 25 12.20 -7.18 -3.37
C ARG A 25 12.69 -8.03 -2.22
N ASP A 26 13.99 -8.33 -2.18
CA ASP A 26 14.61 -9.11 -1.10
C ASP A 26 14.44 -8.42 0.25
N TRP A 27 14.59 -7.10 0.30
CA TRP A 27 14.33 -6.34 1.52
C TRP A 27 12.86 -6.41 1.96
N ALA A 28 11.91 -6.28 1.03
CA ALA A 28 10.49 -6.41 1.36
C ALA A 28 10.18 -7.81 1.89
N HIS A 29 10.62 -8.85 1.17
CA HIS A 29 10.43 -10.25 1.57
C HIS A 29 11.05 -10.54 2.95
N ALA A 30 12.18 -9.92 3.30
CA ALA A 30 12.78 -10.08 4.63
C ALA A 30 11.92 -9.49 5.78
N GLN A 31 10.97 -8.60 5.49
CA GLN A 31 10.04 -8.05 6.48
C GLN A 31 8.70 -8.82 6.53
N LEU A 32 8.48 -9.77 5.63
CA LEU A 32 7.20 -10.46 5.48
C LEU A 32 7.32 -11.94 5.85
N LEU A 33 6.25 -12.50 6.39
CA LEU A 33 6.07 -13.95 6.42
C LEU A 33 5.93 -14.49 4.98
N VAL A 34 6.13 -15.80 4.79
CA VAL A 34 6.00 -16.43 3.46
C VAL A 34 4.62 -16.15 2.83
N GLU A 35 3.54 -16.28 3.60
CA GLU A 35 2.17 -16.02 3.13
C GLU A 35 1.89 -14.53 2.87
N GLU A 36 2.53 -13.65 3.64
CA GLU A 36 2.48 -12.19 3.45
C GLU A 36 3.26 -11.76 2.20
N ALA A 37 4.41 -12.39 1.93
CA ALA A 37 5.18 -12.18 0.71
C ALA A 37 4.40 -12.64 -0.52
N ALA A 38 3.69 -13.77 -0.43
CA ALA A 38 2.79 -14.23 -1.49
C ALA A 38 1.59 -13.28 -1.71
N LEU A 39 1.12 -12.55 -0.70
CA LEU A 39 0.17 -11.45 -0.88
C LEU A 39 0.82 -10.27 -1.61
N TRP A 40 2.00 -9.85 -1.17
CA TRP A 40 2.73 -8.72 -1.77
C TRP A 40 3.07 -8.97 -3.25
N ASP A 41 3.51 -10.18 -3.60
CA ASP A 41 3.80 -10.60 -4.97
C ASP A 41 2.55 -10.66 -5.88
N ARG A 42 1.34 -10.67 -5.30
CA ARG A 42 0.08 -10.54 -6.06
C ARG A 42 -0.30 -9.10 -6.35
N MET A 43 0.23 -8.12 -5.61
CA MET A 43 -0.05 -6.71 -5.87
C MET A 43 0.45 -6.33 -7.26
N VAL A 44 -0.24 -5.44 -7.97
CA VAL A 44 0.27 -4.97 -9.27
C VAL A 44 1.61 -4.25 -9.08
N VAL A 45 2.46 -4.25 -10.12
CA VAL A 45 3.83 -3.71 -10.06
C VAL A 45 3.86 -2.28 -9.47
N GLN A 46 2.88 -1.45 -9.82
CA GLN A 46 2.76 -0.08 -9.34
C GLN A 46 2.53 -0.04 -7.82
N ASP A 47 1.66 -0.91 -7.31
CA ASP A 47 1.30 -0.98 -5.89
C ASP A 47 2.46 -1.55 -5.08
N ARG A 48 3.21 -2.53 -5.61
CA ARG A 48 4.46 -3.01 -4.98
C ARG A 48 5.51 -1.92 -4.82
N ARG A 49 5.74 -1.13 -5.89
CA ARG A 49 6.70 -0.01 -5.86
C ARG A 49 6.27 1.08 -4.88
N HIS A 50 4.97 1.40 -4.89
CA HIS A 50 4.40 2.36 -3.97
C HIS A 50 4.56 1.89 -2.53
N SER A 51 4.19 0.65 -2.22
CA SER A 51 4.29 0.12 -0.86
C SER A 51 5.74 0.02 -0.37
N LEU A 52 6.71 -0.27 -1.25
CA LEU A 52 8.14 -0.16 -0.94
C LEU A 52 8.56 1.26 -0.53
N LEU A 53 8.16 2.27 -1.30
CA LEU A 53 8.45 3.67 -0.98
C LEU A 53 7.84 4.07 0.37
N VAL A 54 6.58 3.68 0.61
CA VAL A 54 5.88 3.94 1.87
C VAL A 54 6.57 3.23 3.03
N ALA A 55 6.94 1.96 2.89
CA ALA A 55 7.62 1.20 3.93
C ALA A 55 8.99 1.78 4.28
N ARG A 56 9.76 2.26 3.30
CA ARG A 56 11.05 2.94 3.54
C ARG A 56 10.88 4.28 4.26
N ARG A 57 9.89 5.07 3.88
CA ARG A 57 9.55 6.32 4.58
C ARG A 57 9.06 6.04 5.99
N PHE A 58 8.25 5.00 6.15
CA PHE A 58 7.74 4.57 7.44
C PHE A 58 8.89 4.12 8.37
N GLU A 59 9.85 3.34 7.85
CA GLU A 59 11.08 2.95 8.56
C GLU A 59 11.86 4.17 9.10
N GLN A 60 11.89 5.27 8.33
CA GLN A 60 12.58 6.50 8.73
C GLN A 60 11.77 7.36 9.73
N LEU A 61 10.44 7.33 9.66
CA LEU A 61 9.56 8.16 10.47
C LEU A 61 9.16 7.50 11.80
N ALA A 62 9.09 6.17 11.83
CA ALA A 62 8.74 5.42 13.03
C ALA A 62 9.98 5.24 13.92
N VAL A 63 9.80 5.40 15.23
CA VAL A 63 10.86 5.08 16.20
C VAL A 63 10.91 3.57 16.38
N ASN A 64 11.96 2.92 15.88
CA ASN A 64 12.19 1.47 15.98
C ASN A 64 10.95 0.63 15.64
N PRO A 65 10.40 0.73 14.41
CA PRO A 65 9.23 -0.05 14.02
C PRO A 65 9.52 -1.55 14.12
N SER A 66 8.54 -2.33 14.59
CA SER A 66 8.65 -3.78 14.56
C SER A 66 8.51 -4.32 13.13
N ARG A 67 8.90 -5.58 12.92
CA ARG A 67 8.68 -6.28 11.64
C ARG A 67 7.21 -6.23 11.22
N GLU A 68 6.29 -6.46 12.17
CA GLU A 68 4.83 -6.42 11.95
C GLU A 68 4.36 -5.06 11.43
N ALA A 69 4.96 -3.97 11.93
CA ALA A 69 4.63 -2.62 11.50
C ALA A 69 5.17 -2.32 10.09
N LEU A 70 6.36 -2.81 9.76
CA LEU A 70 6.91 -2.73 8.40
C LEU A 70 6.09 -3.58 7.41
N ALA A 71 5.66 -4.78 7.83
CA ALA A 71 4.76 -5.62 7.06
C ALA A 71 3.44 -4.91 6.76
N ALA A 72 2.87 -4.19 7.75
CA ALA A 72 1.67 -3.40 7.54
C ALA A 72 1.89 -2.30 6.51
N ALA A 73 3.03 -1.60 6.55
CA ALA A 73 3.35 -0.58 5.55
C ALA A 73 3.49 -1.15 4.13
N LEU A 74 4.11 -2.34 3.99
CA LEU A 74 4.26 -3.05 2.72
C LEU A 74 2.93 -3.57 2.15
N LEU A 75 1.97 -3.91 3.01
CA LEU A 75 0.71 -4.58 2.64
C LEU A 75 -0.53 -3.70 2.79
N HIS A 76 -0.41 -2.43 3.18
CA HIS A 76 -1.56 -1.56 3.47
C HIS A 76 -2.57 -1.47 2.31
N ASP A 77 -2.08 -1.65 1.08
CA ASP A 77 -2.85 -1.58 -0.16
C ASP A 77 -3.27 -2.94 -0.74
N ILE A 78 -3.01 -4.05 -0.06
CA ILE A 78 -3.33 -5.39 -0.59
C ILE A 78 -4.82 -5.58 -0.88
N GLY A 79 -5.69 -4.92 -0.10
CA GLY A 79 -7.13 -4.92 -0.34
C GLY A 79 -7.53 -4.33 -1.69
N LYS A 80 -6.72 -3.42 -2.26
CA LYS A 80 -6.96 -2.83 -3.59
C LYS A 80 -6.78 -3.84 -4.71
N THR A 81 -5.88 -4.82 -4.52
CA THR A 81 -5.61 -5.90 -5.48
C THR A 81 -6.81 -6.85 -5.57
N ALA A 82 -7.37 -7.27 -4.43
CA ALA A 82 -8.52 -8.17 -4.39
C ALA A 82 -9.83 -7.48 -4.80
N ALA A 83 -9.95 -6.17 -4.63
CA ALA A 83 -11.11 -5.39 -5.07
C ALA A 83 -11.11 -5.10 -6.59
N GLY A 84 -10.16 -5.63 -7.37
CA GLY A 84 -10.12 -5.47 -8.83
C GLY A 84 -9.83 -4.03 -9.31
N MET A 85 -9.25 -3.19 -8.45
CA MET A 85 -9.10 -1.74 -8.70
C MET A 85 -7.85 -1.36 -9.51
N GLY A 86 -7.14 -2.32 -10.12
CA GLY A 86 -5.82 -2.10 -10.72
C GLY A 86 -5.78 -1.20 -11.97
N THR A 87 -6.89 -0.94 -12.66
CA THR A 87 -6.91 -0.12 -13.90
C THR A 87 -8.15 0.76 -14.04
N TRP A 88 -9.32 0.30 -13.57
CA TRP A 88 -10.60 1.00 -13.70
C TRP A 88 -10.72 2.29 -12.86
N ALA A 89 -10.03 2.38 -11.72
CA ALA A 89 -10.04 3.59 -10.89
C ALA A 89 -9.44 4.81 -11.60
N ARG A 90 -8.47 4.61 -12.52
CA ARG A 90 -7.84 5.70 -13.27
C ARG A 90 -8.74 6.27 -14.37
N VAL A 91 -9.50 5.43 -15.07
CA VAL A 91 -10.44 5.86 -16.13
C VAL A 91 -11.69 6.50 -15.52
N LEU A 92 -12.20 5.96 -14.41
CA LEU A 92 -13.39 6.50 -13.73
C LEU A 92 -13.10 7.85 -13.02
N ALA A 93 -11.88 8.04 -12.50
CA ALA A 93 -11.43 9.31 -11.90
C ALA A 93 -11.40 10.47 -12.89
N THR A 94 -11.19 10.21 -14.18
CA THR A 94 -11.23 11.23 -15.23
C THR A 94 -12.67 11.61 -15.64
N VAL A 95 -13.64 10.69 -15.47
CA VAL A 95 -15.01 10.86 -16.00
C VAL A 95 -16.02 11.36 -14.97
N VAL A 96 -15.93 10.97 -13.68
CA VAL A 96 -17.12 11.05 -12.79
C VAL A 96 -17.01 12.04 -11.63
N GLY A 97 -15.82 12.54 -11.28
CA GLY A 97 -15.67 13.54 -10.21
C GLY A 97 -16.09 13.06 -8.80
N PRO A 98 -15.98 13.92 -7.76
CA PRO A 98 -15.64 13.46 -6.41
C PRO A 98 -16.81 13.09 -5.47
N ARG A 99 -18.03 12.75 -5.91
CA ARG A 99 -19.17 12.64 -4.96
C ARG A 99 -20.19 11.50 -5.18
N THR A 100 -19.79 10.24 -4.97
CA THR A 100 -20.58 9.15 -4.33
C THR A 100 -19.89 7.77 -4.50
N SER A 101 -20.28 6.75 -3.71
CA SER A 101 -19.73 5.35 -3.62
C SER A 101 -18.28 5.17 -3.13
N ARG A 102 -17.43 6.19 -3.28
CA ARG A 102 -15.99 6.21 -2.97
C ARG A 102 -15.62 5.92 -1.51
N PHE A 103 -16.44 6.32 -0.53
CA PHE A 103 -16.18 6.07 0.90
C PHE A 103 -16.42 4.61 1.31
N ARG A 104 -17.37 3.93 0.65
CA ARG A 104 -17.63 2.50 0.90
C ARG A 104 -16.52 1.63 0.35
N GLN A 105 -16.11 1.87 -0.90
CA GLN A 105 -14.95 1.20 -1.49
C GLN A 105 -13.64 1.45 -0.71
N TYR A 106 -13.51 2.61 -0.06
CA TYR A 106 -12.37 2.90 0.80
C TYR A 106 -12.36 2.01 2.07
N HIS A 107 -13.47 1.95 2.81
CA HIS A 107 -13.56 1.04 3.96
C HIS A 107 -13.58 -0.44 3.58
N ASP A 108 -14.11 -0.77 2.41
CA ASP A 108 -14.20 -2.15 1.93
C ASP A 108 -12.80 -2.72 1.65
N HIS A 109 -11.87 -1.95 1.08
CA HIS A 109 -10.53 -2.48 0.82
C HIS A 109 -9.67 -2.60 2.08
N GLU A 110 -9.79 -1.69 3.06
CA GLU A 110 -9.12 -1.88 4.36
C GLU A 110 -9.63 -3.15 5.06
N ARG A 111 -10.94 -3.41 5.00
CA ARG A 111 -11.55 -4.64 5.54
C ARG A 111 -11.12 -5.89 4.77
N ILE A 112 -11.16 -5.87 3.44
CA ILE A 112 -10.73 -6.99 2.59
C ILE A 112 -9.23 -7.27 2.82
N GLY A 113 -8.41 -6.22 2.90
CA GLY A 113 -6.99 -6.34 3.20
C GLY A 113 -6.76 -6.98 4.57
N ALA A 114 -7.48 -6.54 5.59
CA ALA A 114 -7.42 -7.15 6.92
C ALA A 114 -7.87 -8.62 6.94
N GLU A 115 -8.87 -9.00 6.15
CA GLU A 115 -9.29 -10.40 6.00
C GLU A 115 -8.21 -11.25 5.33
N LEU A 116 -7.62 -10.77 4.24
CA LEU A 116 -6.50 -11.45 3.56
C LEU A 116 -5.31 -11.65 4.50
N LEU A 117 -4.95 -10.62 5.27
CA LEU A 117 -3.85 -10.69 6.25
C LEU A 117 -4.14 -11.69 7.38
N ARG A 118 -5.37 -11.70 7.91
CA ARG A 118 -5.78 -12.71 8.90
C ARG A 118 -5.68 -14.13 8.33
N SER A 119 -6.14 -14.35 7.10
CA SER A 119 -6.03 -15.65 6.42
C SER A 119 -4.58 -16.06 6.15
N ALA A 120 -3.69 -15.09 5.92
CA ALA A 120 -2.25 -15.31 5.76
C ALA A 120 -1.51 -15.50 7.11
N GLY A 121 -2.21 -15.48 8.24
CA GLY A 121 -1.60 -15.63 9.56
C GLY A 121 -0.84 -14.40 10.04
N SER A 122 -1.10 -13.22 9.47
CA SER A 122 -0.49 -11.97 9.90
C SER A 122 -0.76 -11.69 11.38
N HIS A 123 0.24 -11.09 12.03
CA HIS A 123 0.12 -10.70 13.43
C HIS A 123 -1.01 -9.66 13.61
N PRO A 124 -1.78 -9.69 14.72
CA PRO A 124 -2.86 -8.73 14.96
C PRO A 124 -2.43 -7.26 14.85
N ALA A 125 -1.20 -6.93 15.25
CA ALA A 125 -0.66 -5.58 15.12
C ALA A 125 -0.53 -5.13 13.65
N THR A 126 -0.17 -6.03 12.72
CA THR A 126 -0.13 -5.77 11.29
C THR A 126 -1.53 -5.45 10.78
N VAL A 127 -2.51 -6.28 11.16
CA VAL A 127 -3.90 -6.13 10.75
C VAL A 127 -4.52 -4.83 11.26
N GLU A 128 -4.32 -4.50 12.54
CA GLU A 128 -4.86 -3.27 13.13
C GLU A 128 -4.22 -2.02 12.51
N LEU A 129 -2.93 -2.07 12.20
CA LEU A 129 -2.25 -0.95 11.54
C LEU A 129 -2.73 -0.74 10.10
N VAL A 130 -2.98 -1.81 9.35
CA VAL A 130 -3.61 -1.73 8.01
C VAL A 130 -5.04 -1.18 8.08
N LEU A 131 -5.77 -1.47 9.16
CA LEU A 131 -7.08 -0.86 9.43
C LEU A 131 -7.00 0.61 9.92
N GLY A 132 -5.81 1.22 9.87
CA GLY A 132 -5.58 2.60 10.28
C GLY A 132 -5.63 2.83 11.79
N ARG A 133 -5.41 1.78 12.59
CA ARG A 133 -5.50 1.81 14.06
C ARG A 133 -4.14 1.62 14.74
N GLY A 134 -4.10 1.93 16.03
CA GLY A 134 -2.88 1.82 16.83
C GLY A 134 -1.95 3.03 16.71
N PRO A 135 -0.86 3.03 17.50
CA PRO A 135 -0.02 4.22 17.70
C PRO A 135 0.75 4.66 16.45
N LEU A 136 1.04 3.75 15.52
CA LEU A 136 1.80 4.04 14.30
C LEU A 136 0.92 4.41 13.10
N ALA A 137 -0.41 4.44 13.25
CA ALA A 137 -1.32 4.69 12.13
C ALA A 137 -1.14 6.10 11.52
N ALA A 138 -0.89 7.10 12.37
CA ALA A 138 -0.60 8.45 11.89
C ALA A 138 0.73 8.51 11.13
N THR A 139 1.74 7.75 11.58
CA THR A 139 3.03 7.63 10.92
C THR A 139 2.90 6.93 9.58
N LEU A 140 2.13 5.84 9.49
CA LEU A 140 1.86 5.15 8.22
C LEU A 140 1.15 6.08 7.24
N ARG A 141 0.11 6.81 7.65
CA ARG A 141 -0.55 7.82 6.80
C ARG A 141 0.40 8.92 6.34
N SER A 142 1.33 9.34 7.18
CA SER A 142 2.33 10.36 6.83
C SER A 142 3.38 9.83 5.84
N ALA A 143 3.76 8.56 5.99
CA ALA A 143 4.65 7.88 5.06
C ALA A 143 4.00 7.70 3.68
N ASP A 144 2.70 7.42 3.65
CA ASP A 144 1.88 7.24 2.45
C ASP A 144 1.56 8.54 1.68
N ASN A 145 1.66 9.68 2.34
CA ASN A 145 1.49 10.99 1.71
C ASN A 145 2.74 11.39 0.88
N VAL A 146 2.99 10.65 -0.21
CA VAL A 146 4.00 10.90 -1.26
C VAL A 146 3.40 11.57 -2.46
#